data_AF-A0AA97IKJ1-F1
#
_entry.id   AF-A0AA97IKJ1-F1
#
_cell.length_a   1.000
_cell.length_b   1.000
_cell.length_c   1.000
_cell.angle_alpha   90.00
_cell.angle_beta   90.00
_cell.angle_gamma   90.00
#
_symmetry.space_group_name_H-M   'P 1'
#
loop_
_entity.id
_entity.type
_entity.pdbx_description
1 polymer ?
#
loop_
_entity_poly.entity_id
_entity_poly.type
_entity_poly.pdbx_seq_one_letter_code
_entity_poly.pdbx_strand_id
1 'polypeptide(L)'
;MMTPNNDSKQYTIAILGGGSFGTALSDISAHNGHQVKLWMRSEEQVKGINQDHINHRYLPDFTIHPSVQASTDIEAVVSSADLVLIAIPSKSFRSVVQMAGDALEGKMVISTTKGIEPVTFDLMSEILNEELDSVRVGVLSGPNLAREIVAKAVTATVIASEDIELCEIVQKVLHSDYFRVYSNRDVYGVELAGALKNIYAIVSGIGAAMGMGENTKSMLITRSLAEMSRFAVKLGADPMTFLGLSGVGDLVATCTSSLSRNFRVGYALGQGKTLKEAEAELGQVAEGVNTLQQVRQKAVELEVYMPIVEALHMVIFKEFDVNQLVRGMMLREQKTDVEFMVR
;
A
#
# COMPACT_ATOMS: atom_id res chain seq x y z
N MET A 1 17.44 7.27 -26.71
CA MET A 1 17.44 8.72 -26.45
C MET A 1 16.07 9.24 -26.84
N MET A 2 15.15 9.36 -25.86
CA MET A 2 13.89 10.08 -26.07
C MET A 2 14.14 11.54 -25.72
N THR A 3 13.86 12.43 -26.67
CA THR A 3 13.85 13.88 -26.50
C THR A 3 12.84 14.29 -25.43
N PRO A 4 13.12 15.31 -24.59
CA PRO A 4 12.14 15.82 -23.65
C PRO A 4 11.00 16.47 -24.45
N ASN A 5 9.79 15.93 -24.29
CA ASN A 5 8.59 16.45 -24.91
C ASN A 5 8.23 17.76 -24.20
N ASN A 6 8.71 18.89 -24.71
CA ASN A 6 8.65 20.21 -24.05
C ASN A 6 7.27 20.89 -24.14
N ASP A 7 6.19 20.11 -24.29
CA ASP A 7 4.79 20.55 -24.39
C ASP A 7 3.89 19.91 -23.29
N SER A 8 4.47 19.25 -22.29
CA SER A 8 3.68 18.67 -21.20
C SER A 8 3.15 19.75 -20.27
N LYS A 9 1.81 19.88 -20.19
CA LYS A 9 1.11 20.68 -19.16
C LYS A 9 1.74 20.45 -17.78
N GLN A 10 2.16 21.52 -17.12
CA GLN A 10 2.63 21.46 -15.74
C GLN A 10 1.41 21.41 -14.80
N TYR A 11 1.39 20.44 -13.90
CA TYR A 11 0.39 20.30 -12.84
C TYR A 11 0.96 20.73 -11.49
N THR A 12 0.09 21.16 -10.59
CA THR A 12 0.40 21.36 -9.16
C THR A 12 -0.08 20.14 -8.37
N ILE A 13 0.86 19.45 -7.73
CA ILE A 13 0.63 18.21 -7.00
C ILE A 13 0.71 18.49 -5.50
N ALA A 14 -0.39 18.24 -4.79
CA ALA A 14 -0.39 18.17 -3.33
C ALA A 14 -0.16 16.74 -2.89
N ILE A 15 0.71 16.55 -1.90
CA ILE A 15 0.97 15.23 -1.33
C ILE A 15 0.70 15.31 0.16
N LEU A 16 -0.29 14.56 0.63
CA LEU A 16 -0.66 14.51 2.03
C LEU A 16 0.06 13.31 2.67
N GLY A 17 1.11 13.59 3.44
CA GLY A 17 1.85 12.57 4.19
C GLY A 17 3.31 12.39 3.73
N GLY A 18 4.24 13.03 4.43
CA GLY A 18 5.69 12.88 4.18
C GLY A 18 6.35 11.64 4.82
N GLY A 19 5.69 10.48 4.72
CA GLY A 19 6.34 9.18 4.96
C GLY A 19 7.25 8.79 3.79
N SER A 20 7.92 7.63 3.87
CA SER A 20 8.87 7.20 2.81
C SER A 20 8.24 7.21 1.41
N PHE A 21 6.99 6.74 1.25
CA PHE A 21 6.34 6.68 -0.06
C PHE A 21 5.87 8.06 -0.55
N GLY A 22 5.25 8.87 0.31
CA GLY A 22 4.85 10.24 -0.07
C GLY A 22 6.05 11.11 -0.47
N THR A 23 7.19 10.94 0.21
CA THR A 23 8.44 11.60 -0.19
C THR A 23 8.95 11.09 -1.54
N ALA A 24 8.88 9.79 -1.81
CA ALA A 24 9.26 9.25 -3.13
C ALA A 24 8.36 9.78 -4.26
N LEU A 25 7.04 9.87 -4.04
CA LEU A 25 6.09 10.44 -5.00
C LEU A 25 6.34 11.94 -5.21
N SER A 26 6.75 12.66 -4.16
CA SER A 26 7.14 14.07 -4.25
C SER A 26 8.33 14.25 -5.19
N ASP A 27 9.34 13.40 -5.00
CA ASP A 27 10.57 13.43 -5.77
C ASP A 27 10.33 13.08 -7.25
N ILE A 28 9.56 12.02 -7.53
CA ILE A 28 9.19 11.64 -8.91
C ILE A 28 8.44 12.78 -9.60
N SER A 29 7.39 13.30 -8.96
CA SER A 29 6.53 14.33 -9.56
C SER A 29 7.33 15.60 -9.89
N ALA A 30 8.26 15.98 -9.02
CA ALA A 30 9.13 17.13 -9.22
C ALA A 30 10.15 16.90 -10.37
N HIS A 31 10.77 15.72 -10.43
CA HIS A 31 11.66 15.35 -11.55
C HIS A 31 10.94 15.30 -12.90
N ASN A 32 9.64 14.97 -12.89
CA ASN A 32 8.78 15.00 -14.07
C ASN A 32 8.32 16.43 -14.45
N GLY A 33 8.83 17.47 -13.77
CA GLY A 33 8.61 18.87 -14.11
C GLY A 33 7.35 19.48 -13.50
N HIS A 34 6.72 18.83 -12.52
CA HIS A 34 5.53 19.35 -11.85
C HIS A 34 5.86 20.18 -10.60
N GLN A 35 4.94 21.07 -10.22
CA GLN A 35 5.06 21.81 -8.96
C GLN A 35 4.55 20.91 -7.84
N VAL A 36 5.33 20.76 -6.77
CA VAL A 36 5.03 19.80 -5.70
C VAL A 36 4.97 20.49 -4.35
N LYS A 37 3.85 20.31 -3.66
CA LYS A 37 3.65 20.71 -2.28
C LYS A 37 3.43 19.47 -1.40
N LEU A 38 4.23 19.33 -0.35
CA LEU A 38 4.20 18.20 0.57
C LEU A 38 3.68 18.63 1.94
N TRP A 39 2.53 18.11 2.35
CA TRP A 39 2.03 18.32 3.70
C TRP A 39 2.66 17.32 4.68
N MET A 40 3.16 17.86 5.80
CA MET A 40 3.71 17.09 6.91
C MET A 40 3.26 17.69 8.25
N ARG A 41 3.05 16.85 9.26
CA ARG A 41 2.60 17.33 10.59
C ARG A 41 3.69 18.01 11.42
N SER A 42 4.96 17.69 11.15
CA SER A 42 6.09 18.12 11.98
C SER A 42 6.84 19.28 11.33
N GLU A 43 6.85 20.43 12.01
CA GLU A 43 7.67 21.61 11.69
C GLU A 43 9.14 21.26 11.46
N GLU A 44 9.70 20.37 12.28
CA GLU A 44 11.09 19.92 12.16
C GLU A 44 11.32 19.20 10.82
N GLN A 45 10.41 18.29 10.45
CA GLN A 45 10.52 17.59 9.17
C GLN A 45 10.31 18.53 7.98
N VAL A 46 9.37 19.48 8.07
CA VAL A 46 9.16 20.51 7.05
C VAL A 46 10.44 21.31 6.81
N LYS A 47 11.16 21.70 7.87
CA LYS A 47 12.45 22.40 7.75
C LYS A 47 13.50 21.54 7.04
N GLY A 48 13.61 20.25 7.39
CA GLY A 48 14.52 19.33 6.71
C GLY A 48 14.25 19.22 5.20
N ILE A 49 12.98 19.17 4.81
CA ILE A 49 12.57 19.16 3.39
C ILE A 49 12.94 20.48 2.70
N ASN A 50 12.62 21.62 3.31
CA ASN A 50 12.76 22.93 2.66
C ASN A 50 14.20 23.48 2.65
N GLN A 51 15.02 23.10 3.62
CA GLN A 51 16.39 23.62 3.79
C GLN A 51 17.44 22.64 3.30
N ASP A 52 17.33 21.37 3.72
CA ASP A 52 18.33 20.35 3.42
C ASP A 52 17.95 19.52 2.20
N HIS A 53 16.68 19.60 1.77
CA HIS A 53 16.09 18.71 0.77
C HIS A 53 16.26 17.23 1.16
N ILE A 54 16.13 16.92 2.45
CA ILE A 54 16.27 15.56 3.00
C ILE A 54 15.13 15.26 3.96
N ASN A 55 14.52 14.07 3.83
CA ASN A 55 13.60 13.55 4.85
C ASN A 55 14.37 12.72 5.88
N HIS A 56 14.98 13.40 6.87
CA HIS A 56 15.86 12.80 7.87
C HIS A 56 15.25 11.60 8.63
N ARG A 57 13.93 11.55 8.76
CA ARG A 57 13.26 10.45 9.48
C ARG A 57 13.03 9.22 8.63
N TYR A 58 12.61 9.39 7.37
CA TYR A 58 12.08 8.30 6.56
C TYR A 58 12.98 7.90 5.40
N LEU A 59 13.82 8.83 4.90
CA LEU A 59 14.77 8.65 3.81
C LEU A 59 16.04 9.51 4.05
N PRO A 60 16.78 9.28 5.16
CA PRO A 60 17.93 10.12 5.53
C PRO A 60 19.08 10.08 4.51
N ASP A 61 19.18 9.00 3.74
CA ASP A 61 20.28 8.77 2.81
C ASP A 61 20.03 9.36 1.40
N PHE A 62 18.90 10.05 1.20
CA PHE A 62 18.46 10.52 -0.10
C PHE A 62 18.11 12.01 -0.07
N THR A 63 18.70 12.75 -1.01
CA THR A 63 18.30 14.14 -1.30
C THR A 63 17.17 14.13 -2.31
N ILE A 64 16.06 14.77 -1.97
CA ILE A 64 14.91 14.95 -2.88
C ILE A 64 15.10 16.19 -3.76
N HIS A 65 14.29 16.30 -4.80
CA HIS A 65 14.33 17.42 -5.73
C HIS A 65 14.11 18.77 -5.02
N PRO A 66 14.97 19.78 -5.26
CA PRO A 66 14.96 21.05 -4.51
C PRO A 66 13.73 21.93 -4.74
N SER A 67 12.91 21.63 -5.77
CA SER A 67 11.64 22.34 -6.00
C SER A 67 10.48 21.88 -5.11
N VAL A 68 10.64 20.77 -4.39
CA VAL A 68 9.60 20.27 -3.47
C VAL A 68 9.49 21.23 -2.29
N GLN A 69 8.28 21.74 -2.04
CA GLN A 69 8.00 22.62 -0.91
C GLN A 69 7.14 21.91 0.12
N ALA A 70 7.60 21.82 1.37
CA ALA A 70 6.82 21.28 2.46
C ALA A 70 6.14 22.37 3.30
N SER A 71 4.99 22.03 3.88
CA SER A 71 4.24 22.88 4.81
C SER A 71 3.51 22.05 5.86
N THR A 72 3.28 22.65 7.03
CA THR A 72 2.38 22.13 8.07
C THR A 72 0.92 22.53 7.85
N ASP A 73 0.67 23.54 7.02
CA ASP A 73 -0.65 24.02 6.62
C ASP A 73 -1.22 23.15 5.50
N ILE A 74 -2.22 22.34 5.83
CA ILE A 74 -2.87 21.41 4.89
C ILE A 74 -3.69 22.14 3.83
N GLU A 75 -4.37 23.22 4.21
CA GLU A 75 -5.22 23.99 3.31
C GLU A 75 -4.35 24.66 2.25
N ALA A 76 -3.27 25.34 2.66
CA ALA A 76 -2.34 25.99 1.73
C ALA A 76 -1.65 25.01 0.76
N VAL A 77 -1.47 23.75 1.16
CA VAL A 77 -0.94 22.68 0.30
C VAL A 77 -1.98 22.26 -0.73
N VAL A 78 -3.23 22.07 -0.31
CA VAL A 78 -4.30 21.49 -1.15
C VAL A 78 -4.95 22.53 -2.07
N SER A 79 -5.20 23.77 -1.63
CA SER A 79 -6.05 24.72 -2.37
C SER A 79 -5.61 24.95 -3.81
N SER A 80 -4.30 25.03 -4.07
CA SER A 80 -3.74 25.25 -5.42
C SER A 80 -3.49 23.98 -6.24
N ALA A 81 -3.83 22.80 -5.70
CA ALA A 81 -3.49 21.53 -6.35
C ALA A 81 -4.50 21.18 -7.45
N ASP A 82 -3.97 20.68 -8.57
CA ASP A 82 -4.73 19.98 -9.60
C ASP A 82 -4.98 18.53 -9.19
N LEU A 83 -3.97 17.88 -8.59
CA LEU A 83 -3.97 16.49 -8.17
C LEU A 83 -3.50 16.37 -6.72
N VAL A 84 -4.21 15.58 -5.91
CA VAL A 84 -3.86 15.30 -4.52
C VAL A 84 -3.51 13.82 -4.38
N LEU A 85 -2.31 13.52 -3.88
CA LEU A 85 -1.88 12.16 -3.54
C LEU A 85 -1.91 11.99 -2.02
N ILE A 86 -2.71 11.06 -1.51
CA ILE A 86 -2.82 10.81 -0.08
C ILE A 86 -1.97 9.60 0.29
N ALA A 87 -0.90 9.83 1.05
CA ALA A 87 0.14 8.87 1.41
C ALA A 87 0.32 8.76 2.94
N ILE A 88 -0.79 8.68 3.66
CA ILE A 88 -0.86 8.55 5.12
C ILE A 88 -1.32 7.14 5.54
N PRO A 89 -0.97 6.67 6.74
CA PRO A 89 -1.49 5.40 7.25
C PRO A 89 -3.02 5.38 7.34
N SER A 90 -3.64 4.22 7.07
CA SER A 90 -5.10 4.00 7.09
C SER A 90 -5.78 4.53 8.36
N LYS A 91 -5.19 4.30 9.54
CA LYS A 91 -5.70 4.79 10.84
C LYS A 91 -5.90 6.32 10.91
N SER A 92 -5.11 7.09 10.18
CA SER A 92 -5.19 8.55 10.16
C SER A 92 -5.91 9.07 8.91
N PHE A 93 -6.39 8.19 8.02
CA PHE A 93 -6.87 8.59 6.70
C PHE A 93 -8.10 9.49 6.78
N ARG A 94 -9.20 8.99 7.36
CA ARG A 94 -10.46 9.74 7.50
C ARG A 94 -10.27 11.10 8.19
N SER A 95 -9.56 11.13 9.32
CA SER A 95 -9.32 12.38 10.05
C SER A 95 -8.51 13.43 9.29
N VAL A 96 -7.62 13.02 8.38
CA VAL A 96 -6.88 13.96 7.52
C VAL A 96 -7.70 14.41 6.33
N VAL A 97 -8.51 13.52 5.74
CA VAL A 97 -9.48 13.91 4.70
C VAL A 97 -10.45 14.96 5.26
N GLN A 98 -11.00 14.73 6.45
CA GLN A 98 -11.85 15.70 7.17
C GLN A 98 -11.13 17.02 7.50
N MET A 99 -9.84 16.96 7.81
CA MET A 99 -9.04 18.16 8.09
C MET A 99 -8.81 19.00 6.84
N ALA A 100 -8.62 18.37 5.68
CA ALA A 100 -8.56 19.08 4.41
C ALA A 100 -9.94 19.59 3.97
N GLY A 101 -11.00 18.81 4.26
CA GLY A 101 -12.40 19.18 4.08
C GLY A 101 -12.70 19.70 2.66
N ASP A 102 -13.46 20.79 2.60
CA ASP A 102 -13.88 21.46 1.36
C ASP A 102 -12.73 21.83 0.43
N ALA A 103 -11.49 21.94 0.92
CA ALA A 103 -10.34 22.21 0.06
C ALA A 103 -10.09 21.07 -0.95
N LEU A 104 -10.57 19.83 -0.68
CA LEU A 104 -10.48 18.71 -1.61
C LEU A 104 -11.60 18.70 -2.67
N GLU A 105 -12.65 19.48 -2.48
CA GLU A 105 -13.80 19.47 -3.39
C GLU A 105 -13.44 19.96 -4.79
N GLY A 106 -14.00 19.28 -5.80
CA GLY A 106 -13.72 19.50 -7.21
C GLY A 106 -12.35 19.00 -7.69
N LYS A 107 -11.54 18.37 -6.83
CA LYS A 107 -10.17 17.93 -7.16
C LYS A 107 -10.09 16.47 -7.58
N MET A 108 -8.95 16.14 -8.18
CA MET A 108 -8.53 14.76 -8.42
C MET A 108 -7.79 14.24 -7.18
N VAL A 109 -8.27 13.16 -6.58
CA VAL A 109 -7.73 12.64 -5.33
C VAL A 109 -7.36 11.16 -5.48
N ILE A 110 -6.09 10.85 -5.23
CA ILE A 110 -5.55 9.50 -5.33
C ILE A 110 -5.16 8.99 -3.94
N SER A 111 -5.80 7.93 -3.49
CA SER A 111 -5.31 7.17 -2.34
C SER A 111 -4.10 6.33 -2.74
N THR A 112 -3.05 6.39 -1.93
CA THR A 112 -1.88 5.48 -2.05
C THR A 112 -1.78 4.55 -0.83
N THR A 113 -2.75 4.65 0.07
CA THR A 113 -2.79 3.98 1.36
C THR A 113 -3.31 2.56 1.19
N LYS A 114 -2.63 1.59 1.80
CA LYS A 114 -2.91 0.16 1.65
C LYS A 114 -3.45 -0.44 2.94
N GLY A 115 -4.71 -0.16 3.24
CA GLY A 115 -5.36 -0.62 4.46
C GLY A 115 -6.87 -0.57 4.39
N ILE A 116 -7.50 -0.92 5.51
CA ILE A 116 -8.96 -0.97 5.70
C ILE A 116 -9.27 -0.22 7.00
N GLU A 117 -10.34 0.56 7.03
CA GLU A 117 -10.76 1.24 8.25
C GLU A 117 -11.31 0.24 9.29
N PRO A 118 -10.82 0.25 10.55
CA PRO A 118 -11.20 -0.76 11.54
C PRO A 118 -12.66 -0.82 11.93
N VAL A 119 -13.37 0.31 11.90
CA VAL A 119 -14.72 0.39 12.45
C VAL A 119 -15.75 0.00 11.41
N THR A 120 -15.62 0.55 10.21
CA THR A 120 -16.61 0.40 9.13
C THR A 120 -16.27 -0.71 8.14
N PHE A 121 -15.00 -1.12 8.10
CA PHE A 121 -14.43 -1.96 7.05
C PHE A 121 -14.28 -1.25 5.69
N ASP A 122 -14.37 0.08 5.66
CA ASP A 122 -14.25 0.83 4.41
C ASP A 122 -12.80 0.86 3.90
N LEU A 123 -12.68 0.81 2.58
CA LEU A 123 -11.45 1.10 1.87
C LEU A 123 -11.25 2.61 1.73
N MET A 124 -10.04 3.01 1.35
CA MET A 124 -9.66 4.42 1.37
C MET A 124 -10.43 5.20 0.29
N SER A 125 -10.73 4.59 -0.86
CA SER A 125 -11.58 5.18 -1.89
C SER A 125 -13.04 5.34 -1.43
N GLU A 126 -13.56 4.41 -0.64
CA GLU A 126 -14.90 4.50 -0.05
C GLU A 126 -14.96 5.66 0.95
N ILE A 127 -13.97 5.79 1.85
CA ILE A 127 -13.85 6.93 2.76
C ILE A 127 -13.82 8.26 2.00
N LEU A 128 -13.11 8.34 0.86
CA LEU A 128 -13.09 9.55 0.05
C LEU A 128 -14.48 9.92 -0.50
N ASN A 129 -15.26 8.94 -0.93
CA ASN A 129 -16.61 9.15 -1.45
C ASN A 129 -17.65 9.39 -0.33
N GLU A 130 -17.37 8.98 0.91
CA GLU A 130 -18.22 9.27 2.06
C GLU A 130 -18.01 10.69 2.61
N GLU A 131 -16.77 11.15 2.64
CA GLU A 131 -16.40 12.42 3.27
C GLU A 131 -16.47 13.62 2.32
N LEU A 132 -16.60 13.39 1.01
CA LEU A 132 -16.56 14.43 -0.02
C LEU A 132 -17.60 14.18 -1.10
N ASP A 133 -18.26 15.25 -1.56
CA ASP A 133 -19.40 15.17 -2.48
C ASP A 133 -18.98 15.18 -3.96
N SER A 134 -17.91 15.90 -4.31
CA SER A 134 -17.56 16.21 -5.70
C SER A 134 -16.07 16.00 -5.97
N VAL A 135 -15.62 14.75 -5.99
CA VAL A 135 -14.20 14.41 -6.21
C VAL A 135 -14.05 13.32 -7.26
N ARG A 136 -12.95 13.39 -8.00
CA ARG A 136 -12.52 12.33 -8.92
C ARG A 136 -11.53 11.42 -8.18
N VAL A 137 -11.99 10.24 -7.77
CA VAL A 137 -11.19 9.30 -6.96
C VAL A 137 -10.39 8.33 -7.83
N GLY A 138 -9.15 8.05 -7.42
CA GLY A 138 -8.39 6.91 -7.88
C GLY A 138 -7.53 6.31 -6.78
N VAL A 139 -6.93 5.16 -7.07
CA VAL A 139 -6.12 4.40 -6.10
C VAL A 139 -4.83 3.93 -6.75
N LEU A 140 -3.72 4.04 -6.03
CA LEU A 140 -2.40 3.67 -6.53
C LEU A 140 -1.81 2.55 -5.67
N SER A 141 -1.59 1.39 -6.30
CA SER A 141 -1.06 0.21 -5.63
C SER A 141 -0.18 -0.61 -6.58
N GLY A 142 0.72 -1.42 -6.01
CA GLY A 142 1.80 -2.09 -6.75
C GLY A 142 3.08 -2.24 -5.93
N PRO A 143 4.10 -2.92 -6.47
CA PRO A 143 5.39 -3.18 -5.83
C PRO A 143 6.21 -1.89 -5.65
N ASN A 144 5.82 -1.10 -4.66
CA ASN A 144 6.25 0.28 -4.49
C ASN A 144 7.15 0.45 -3.27
N LEU A 145 8.28 -0.26 -3.22
CA LEU A 145 9.26 -0.11 -2.14
C LEU A 145 9.94 1.26 -2.24
N ALA A 146 9.57 2.18 -1.34
CA ALA A 146 9.99 3.58 -1.42
C ALA A 146 11.51 3.80 -1.57
N ARG A 147 12.34 3.01 -0.87
CA ARG A 147 13.81 3.10 -0.97
C ARG A 147 14.34 2.72 -2.35
N GLU A 148 13.73 1.74 -3.00
CA GLU A 148 14.10 1.35 -4.38
C GLU A 148 13.69 2.43 -5.37
N ILE A 149 12.51 3.02 -5.16
CA ILE A 149 12.00 4.11 -6.00
C ILE A 149 12.93 5.33 -5.95
N VAL A 150 13.31 5.81 -4.76
CA VAL A 150 14.23 6.97 -4.66
C VAL A 150 15.67 6.64 -5.08
N ALA A 151 16.05 5.36 -5.07
CA ALA A 151 17.28 4.88 -5.69
C ALA A 151 17.17 4.74 -7.22
N LYS A 152 16.03 5.11 -7.82
CA LYS A 152 15.73 5.02 -9.25
C LYS A 152 15.87 3.59 -9.81
N ALA A 153 15.62 2.59 -8.98
CA ALA A 153 15.52 1.21 -9.43
C ALA A 153 14.26 1.04 -10.28
N VAL A 154 14.36 0.27 -11.37
CA VAL A 154 13.24 0.05 -12.29
C VAL A 154 12.12 -0.69 -11.58
N THR A 155 10.94 -0.08 -11.53
CA THR A 155 9.73 -0.68 -10.97
C THR A 155 8.48 -0.21 -11.73
N ALA A 156 7.33 -0.74 -11.32
CA ALA A 156 6.05 -0.35 -11.86
C ALA A 156 4.95 -0.33 -10.80
N THR A 157 3.94 0.51 -11.01
CA THR A 157 2.73 0.61 -10.18
C THR A 157 1.48 0.55 -11.05
N VAL A 158 0.34 0.37 -10.41
CA VAL A 158 -0.99 0.50 -11.01
C VAL A 158 -1.67 1.74 -10.45
N ILE A 159 -2.26 2.57 -11.33
CA ILE A 159 -3.32 3.51 -10.97
C ILE A 159 -4.65 2.89 -11.40
N ALA A 160 -5.63 2.86 -10.49
CA ALA A 160 -6.98 2.45 -10.82
C ALA A 160 -8.00 3.56 -10.57
N SER A 161 -8.88 3.76 -11.53
CA SER A 161 -10.05 4.63 -11.44
C SER A 161 -11.03 4.25 -12.55
N GLU A 162 -12.32 4.51 -12.34
CA GLU A 162 -13.32 4.48 -13.42
C GLU A 162 -13.10 5.65 -14.40
N ASP A 163 -12.45 6.71 -13.93
CA ASP A 163 -12.12 7.89 -14.70
C ASP A 163 -10.82 7.70 -15.49
N ILE A 164 -10.96 7.62 -16.81
CA ILE A 164 -9.85 7.37 -17.74
C ILE A 164 -8.90 8.58 -17.80
N GLU A 165 -9.44 9.80 -17.82
CA GLU A 165 -8.63 11.01 -17.90
C GLU A 165 -7.81 11.18 -16.61
N LEU A 166 -8.39 10.84 -15.45
CA LEU A 166 -7.64 10.80 -14.19
C LEU A 166 -6.44 9.85 -14.27
N CYS A 167 -6.65 8.63 -14.79
CA CYS A 167 -5.56 7.67 -14.97
C CYS A 167 -4.45 8.21 -15.89
N GLU A 168 -4.81 8.85 -17.00
CA GLU A 168 -3.85 9.46 -17.93
C GLU A 168 -3.06 10.61 -17.31
N ILE A 169 -3.72 11.43 -16.48
CA ILE A 169 -3.05 12.52 -15.75
C ILE A 169 -2.06 11.94 -14.75
N VAL A 170 -2.44 10.93 -13.97
CA VAL A 170 -1.53 10.27 -13.02
C VAL A 170 -0.35 9.62 -13.73
N GLN A 171 -0.57 9.01 -14.90
CA GLN A 171 0.50 8.50 -15.74
C GLN A 171 1.46 9.61 -16.18
N LYS A 172 0.97 10.77 -16.63
CA LYS A 172 1.83 11.92 -16.97
C LYS A 172 2.63 12.41 -15.76
N VAL A 173 1.99 12.44 -14.58
CA VAL A 173 2.61 12.96 -13.35
C VAL A 173 3.70 12.05 -12.82
N LEU A 174 3.52 10.72 -12.87
CA LEU A 174 4.39 9.77 -12.17
C LEU A 174 5.25 8.90 -13.10
N HIS A 175 4.90 8.74 -14.37
CA HIS A 175 5.66 7.85 -15.25
C HIS A 175 7.05 8.43 -15.54
N SER A 176 8.08 7.60 -15.43
CA SER A 176 9.47 7.95 -15.75
C SER A 176 10.19 6.77 -16.43
N ASP A 177 11.47 6.94 -16.71
CA ASP A 177 12.35 5.89 -17.22
C ASP A 177 12.59 4.74 -16.22
N TYR A 178 12.31 4.94 -14.93
CA TYR A 178 12.43 3.93 -13.88
C TYR A 178 11.10 3.60 -13.16
N PHE A 179 10.06 4.42 -13.30
CA PHE A 179 8.78 4.21 -12.61
C PHE A 179 7.64 4.12 -13.62
N ARG A 180 7.23 2.91 -13.99
CA ARG A 180 6.17 2.70 -14.98
C ARG A 180 4.79 2.65 -14.35
N VAL A 181 3.85 3.42 -14.88
CA VAL A 181 2.46 3.49 -14.36
C VAL A 181 1.49 2.81 -15.33
N TYR A 182 0.85 1.73 -14.88
CA TYR A 182 -0.20 1.01 -15.62
C TYR A 182 -1.59 1.45 -15.13
N SER A 183 -2.55 1.58 -16.04
CA SER A 183 -3.95 1.88 -15.69
C SER A 183 -4.75 0.60 -15.49
N ASN A 184 -5.64 0.59 -14.50
CA ASN A 184 -6.68 -0.42 -14.29
C ASN A 184 -8.02 0.28 -14.00
N ARG A 185 -9.15 -0.39 -14.21
CA ARG A 185 -10.47 0.14 -13.87
C ARG A 185 -11.01 -0.42 -12.55
N ASP A 186 -10.48 -1.55 -12.08
CA ASP A 186 -10.92 -2.20 -10.85
C ASP A 186 -10.29 -1.54 -9.62
N VAL A 187 -10.86 -0.40 -9.19
CA VAL A 187 -10.46 0.33 -7.97
C VAL A 187 -10.50 -0.59 -6.76
N TYR A 188 -11.62 -1.29 -6.60
CA TYR A 188 -11.91 -2.12 -5.45
C TYR A 188 -10.92 -3.29 -5.30
N GLY A 189 -10.66 -4.03 -6.39
CA GLY A 189 -9.69 -5.11 -6.38
C GLY A 189 -8.26 -4.64 -6.19
N VAL A 190 -7.88 -3.47 -6.73
CA VAL A 190 -6.53 -2.90 -6.55
C VAL A 190 -6.29 -2.48 -5.09
N GLU A 191 -7.27 -1.88 -4.42
CA GLU A 191 -7.17 -1.56 -2.99
C GLU A 191 -7.14 -2.81 -2.11
N LEU A 192 -8.05 -3.75 -2.32
CA LEU A 192 -8.08 -5.00 -1.56
C LEU A 192 -6.77 -5.78 -1.72
N ALA A 193 -6.25 -5.91 -2.93
CA ALA A 193 -4.98 -6.59 -3.15
C ALA A 193 -3.83 -5.93 -2.37
N GLY A 194 -3.78 -4.59 -2.38
CA GLY A 194 -2.80 -3.81 -1.63
C GLY A 194 -2.92 -3.98 -0.10
N ALA A 195 -4.14 -4.01 0.42
CA ALA A 195 -4.40 -4.20 1.86
C ALA A 195 -4.09 -5.64 2.32
N LEU A 196 -4.61 -6.65 1.60
CA LEU A 196 -4.55 -8.05 2.00
C LEU A 196 -3.12 -8.60 2.01
N LYS A 197 -2.27 -8.21 1.05
CA LYS A 197 -0.88 -8.74 0.94
C LYS A 197 -0.09 -8.59 2.24
N ASN A 198 -0.37 -7.55 3.03
CA ASN A 198 0.38 -7.22 4.24
C ASN A 198 0.25 -8.31 5.30
N ILE A 199 -0.89 -9.02 5.34
CA ILE A 199 -1.11 -10.20 6.19
C ILE A 199 -0.10 -11.29 5.80
N TYR A 200 -0.04 -11.63 4.51
CA TYR A 200 0.77 -12.73 3.99
C TYR A 200 2.27 -12.45 4.04
N ALA A 201 2.66 -11.17 4.05
CA ALA A 201 4.04 -10.78 4.31
C ALA A 201 4.48 -11.16 5.75
N ILE A 202 3.59 -11.08 6.74
CA ILE A 202 3.87 -11.55 8.12
C ILE A 202 4.08 -13.07 8.11
N VAL A 203 3.22 -13.82 7.42
CA VAL A 203 3.37 -15.28 7.32
C VAL A 203 4.69 -15.67 6.65
N SER A 204 5.07 -14.95 5.60
CA SER A 204 6.35 -15.16 4.91
C SER A 204 7.55 -14.84 5.80
N GLY A 205 7.45 -13.81 6.64
CA GLY A 205 8.46 -13.50 7.65
C GLY A 205 8.63 -14.61 8.68
N ILE A 206 7.52 -15.17 9.19
CA ILE A 206 7.54 -16.32 10.12
C ILE A 206 8.26 -17.50 9.47
N GLY A 207 7.87 -17.84 8.22
CA GLY A 207 8.50 -18.92 7.48
C GLY A 207 10.00 -18.71 7.26
N ALA A 208 10.43 -17.47 6.99
CA ALA A 208 11.83 -17.13 6.85
C ALA A 208 12.62 -17.31 8.15
N ALA A 209 12.08 -16.89 9.29
CA ALA A 209 12.72 -17.09 10.60
C ALA A 209 12.84 -18.57 10.98
N MET A 210 11.89 -19.40 10.55
CA MET A 210 11.92 -20.86 10.74
C MET A 210 12.86 -21.59 9.77
N GLY A 211 13.55 -20.88 8.86
CA GLY A 211 14.45 -21.49 7.88
C GLY A 211 13.74 -22.29 6.79
N MET A 212 12.49 -21.95 6.45
CA MET A 212 11.76 -22.63 5.39
C MET A 212 12.45 -22.47 4.02
N GLY A 213 12.53 -23.57 3.27
CA GLY A 213 13.13 -23.59 1.94
C GLY A 213 12.25 -22.94 0.86
N GLU A 214 12.83 -22.75 -0.34
CA GLU A 214 12.17 -22.07 -1.46
C GLU A 214 10.86 -22.72 -1.91
N ASN A 215 10.76 -24.05 -1.87
CA ASN A 215 9.52 -24.77 -2.18
C ASN A 215 8.37 -24.36 -1.27
N THR A 216 8.63 -24.22 0.03
CA THR A 216 7.63 -23.81 1.01
C THR A 216 7.24 -22.34 0.83
N LYS A 217 8.21 -21.47 0.55
CA LYS A 217 7.95 -20.05 0.23
C LYS A 217 7.07 -19.91 -1.01
N SER A 218 7.39 -20.63 -2.08
CA SER A 218 6.59 -20.64 -3.31
C SER A 218 5.17 -21.12 -3.05
N MET A 219 5.01 -22.26 -2.35
CA MET A 219 3.69 -22.78 -1.98
C MET A 219 2.90 -21.76 -1.15
N LEU A 220 3.54 -21.12 -0.16
CA LEU A 220 2.91 -20.14 0.69
C LEU A 220 2.43 -18.93 -0.12
N ILE A 221 3.25 -18.37 -1.00
CA ILE A 221 2.88 -17.23 -1.85
C ILE A 221 1.71 -17.59 -2.75
N THR A 222 1.74 -18.76 -3.40
CA THR A 222 0.64 -19.22 -4.27
C THR A 222 -0.67 -19.39 -3.51
N ARG A 223 -0.62 -20.01 -2.31
CA ARG A 223 -1.84 -20.18 -1.48
C ARG A 223 -2.31 -18.86 -0.88
N SER A 224 -1.39 -17.95 -0.58
CA SER A 224 -1.73 -16.58 -0.15
C SER A 224 -2.50 -15.84 -1.25
N LEU A 225 -2.03 -15.91 -2.49
CA LEU A 225 -2.71 -15.30 -3.64
C LEU A 225 -4.12 -15.88 -3.82
N ALA A 226 -4.27 -17.20 -3.75
CA ALA A 226 -5.57 -17.85 -3.84
C ALA A 226 -6.53 -17.37 -2.74
N GLU A 227 -6.06 -17.27 -1.50
CA GLU A 227 -6.87 -16.79 -0.37
C GLU A 227 -7.26 -15.31 -0.50
N MET A 228 -6.32 -14.45 -0.95
CA MET A 228 -6.60 -13.05 -1.29
C MET A 228 -7.68 -12.93 -2.35
N SER A 229 -7.54 -13.66 -3.46
CA SER A 229 -8.49 -13.62 -4.56
C SER A 229 -9.87 -14.15 -4.16
N ARG A 230 -9.94 -15.25 -3.39
CA ARG A 230 -11.21 -15.80 -2.87
C ARG A 230 -12.00 -14.76 -2.08
N PHE A 231 -11.31 -14.09 -1.16
CA PHE A 231 -11.91 -13.07 -0.31
C PHE A 231 -12.37 -11.85 -1.10
N ALA A 232 -11.50 -11.35 -1.98
CA ALA A 232 -11.82 -10.16 -2.77
C ALA A 232 -12.95 -10.39 -3.78
N VAL A 233 -12.99 -11.56 -4.44
CA VAL A 233 -14.09 -11.90 -5.37
C VAL A 233 -15.42 -12.04 -4.63
N LYS A 234 -15.42 -12.59 -3.41
CA LYS A 234 -16.64 -12.64 -2.58
C LYS A 234 -17.19 -11.24 -2.29
N LEU A 235 -16.31 -10.25 -2.20
CA LEU A 235 -16.65 -8.83 -2.00
C LEU A 235 -16.96 -8.09 -3.33
N GLY A 236 -16.78 -8.72 -4.49
CA GLY A 236 -17.12 -8.14 -5.80
C GLY A 236 -15.93 -7.64 -6.63
N ALA A 237 -14.69 -7.87 -6.20
CA ALA A 237 -13.50 -7.53 -7.00
C ALA A 237 -13.34 -8.42 -8.24
N ASP A 238 -12.65 -7.91 -9.27
CA ASP A 238 -12.32 -8.71 -10.46
C ASP A 238 -11.16 -9.68 -10.13
N PRO A 239 -11.34 -11.01 -10.30
CA PRO A 239 -10.25 -11.97 -10.09
C PRO A 239 -9.01 -11.69 -10.97
N MET A 240 -9.18 -11.10 -12.15
CA MET A 240 -8.08 -10.82 -13.07
C MET A 240 -7.11 -9.75 -12.53
N THR A 241 -7.58 -8.85 -11.67
CA THR A 241 -6.75 -7.84 -11.01
C THR A 241 -5.63 -8.48 -10.18
N PHE A 242 -5.88 -9.65 -9.58
CA PHE A 242 -4.91 -10.34 -8.73
C PHE A 242 -3.75 -10.95 -9.51
N LEU A 243 -3.89 -11.15 -10.82
CA LEU A 243 -2.81 -11.60 -11.71
C LEU A 243 -1.85 -10.45 -12.09
N GLY A 244 -2.23 -9.20 -11.81
CA GLY A 244 -1.46 -8.01 -12.14
C GLY A 244 -0.45 -7.57 -11.07
N LEU A 245 0.13 -6.39 -11.28
CA LEU A 245 1.14 -5.80 -10.38
C LEU A 245 0.59 -5.50 -8.98
N SER A 246 -0.66 -5.08 -8.84
CA SER A 246 -1.30 -4.80 -7.55
C SER A 246 -1.57 -6.07 -6.73
N GLY A 247 -1.76 -7.20 -7.40
CA GLY A 247 -1.95 -8.52 -6.78
C GLY A 247 -0.64 -9.27 -6.59
N VAL A 248 -0.37 -10.23 -7.48
CA VAL A 248 0.80 -11.11 -7.38
C VAL A 248 2.13 -10.34 -7.36
N GLY A 249 2.25 -9.26 -8.12
CA GLY A 249 3.49 -8.47 -8.17
C GLY A 249 3.84 -7.88 -6.79
N ASP A 250 2.90 -7.18 -6.19
CA ASP A 250 3.09 -6.55 -4.88
C ASP A 250 3.18 -7.58 -3.75
N LEU A 251 2.43 -8.68 -3.85
CA LEU A 251 2.52 -9.80 -2.91
C LEU A 251 3.94 -10.38 -2.88
N VAL A 252 4.50 -10.73 -4.06
CA VAL A 252 5.86 -11.29 -4.17
C VAL A 252 6.89 -10.32 -3.63
N ALA A 253 6.86 -9.05 -4.06
CA ALA A 253 7.82 -8.04 -3.61
C ALA A 253 7.78 -7.86 -2.08
N THR A 254 6.59 -7.92 -1.48
CA THR A 254 6.42 -7.71 -0.03
C THR A 254 6.77 -8.94 0.79
N CYS A 255 6.50 -10.15 0.28
CA CYS A 255 6.78 -11.41 0.96
C CYS A 255 8.25 -11.84 0.88
N THR A 256 9.01 -11.32 -0.08
CA THR A 256 10.42 -11.70 -0.32
C THR A 256 11.42 -10.65 0.16
N SER A 257 10.96 -9.47 0.59
CA SER A 257 11.83 -8.36 0.97
C SER A 257 11.92 -8.15 2.48
N SER A 258 13.14 -8.18 3.02
CA SER A 258 13.44 -7.79 4.41
C SER A 258 13.20 -6.29 4.69
N LEU A 259 13.03 -5.48 3.65
CA LEU A 259 12.66 -4.07 3.78
C LEU A 259 11.20 -3.90 4.23
N SER A 260 10.34 -4.88 3.92
CA SER A 260 8.93 -4.90 4.34
C SER A 260 8.82 -4.90 5.87
N ARG A 261 8.03 -3.97 6.41
CA ARG A 261 7.74 -3.89 7.86
C ARG A 261 6.96 -5.11 8.34
N ASN A 262 5.96 -5.53 7.56
CA ASN A 262 5.14 -6.71 7.86
C ASN A 262 5.99 -8.00 7.85
N PHE A 263 6.91 -8.13 6.89
CA PHE A 263 7.87 -9.24 6.87
C PHE A 263 8.73 -9.28 8.13
N ARG A 264 9.25 -8.12 8.56
CA ARG A 264 10.06 -8.02 9.79
C ARG A 264 9.29 -8.37 11.05
N VAL A 265 8.00 -7.97 11.17
CA VAL A 265 7.13 -8.44 12.26
C VAL A 265 7.03 -9.96 12.23
N GLY A 266 6.72 -10.54 11.07
CA GLY A 266 6.65 -11.98 10.90
C GLY A 266 7.94 -12.69 11.32
N TYR A 267 9.08 -12.15 10.91
CA TYR A 267 10.38 -12.70 11.24
C TYR A 267 10.64 -12.68 12.75
N ALA A 268 10.33 -11.57 13.44
CA ALA A 268 10.43 -11.48 14.89
C ALA A 268 9.51 -12.49 15.61
N LEU A 269 8.27 -12.63 15.15
CA LEU A 269 7.33 -13.63 15.68
C LEU A 269 7.85 -15.06 15.50
N GLY A 270 8.42 -15.37 14.33
CA GLY A 270 9.02 -16.68 14.06
C GLY A 270 10.29 -16.97 14.88
N GLN A 271 10.93 -15.93 15.44
CA GLN A 271 12.01 -16.08 16.43
C GLN A 271 11.50 -16.30 17.87
N GLY A 272 10.18 -16.34 18.07
CA GLY A 272 9.55 -16.54 19.38
C GLY A 272 9.32 -15.25 20.16
N LYS A 273 9.50 -14.06 19.55
CA LYS A 273 9.15 -12.78 20.19
C LYS A 273 7.63 -12.61 20.20
N THR A 274 7.14 -11.91 21.21
CA THR A 274 5.76 -11.44 21.27
C THR A 274 5.50 -10.33 20.25
N LEU A 275 4.23 -10.11 19.89
CA LEU A 275 3.84 -9.00 19.03
C LEU A 275 4.31 -7.64 19.60
N LYS A 276 4.18 -7.45 20.92
CA LYS A 276 4.60 -6.21 21.59
C LYS A 276 6.10 -5.94 21.44
N GLU A 277 6.93 -6.97 21.55
CA GLU A 277 8.38 -6.85 21.36
C GLU A 277 8.72 -6.54 19.89
N ALA A 278 8.07 -7.22 18.94
CA ALA A 278 8.25 -6.96 17.51
C ALA A 278 7.86 -5.53 17.11
N GLU A 279 6.77 -4.99 17.65
CA GLU A 279 6.32 -3.62 17.40
C GLU A 279 7.25 -2.58 18.04
N ALA A 280 7.77 -2.86 19.24
CA ALA A 280 8.73 -1.98 19.92
C ALA A 280 10.04 -1.83 19.11
N GLU A 281 10.54 -2.91 18.51
CA GLU A 281 11.75 -2.88 17.66
C GLU A 281 11.54 -2.09 16.36
N LEU A 282 10.32 -2.08 15.83
CA LEU A 282 9.99 -1.36 14.60
C LEU A 282 9.54 0.09 14.86
N GLY A 283 9.26 0.45 16.11
CA GLY A 283 8.81 1.77 16.54
C GLY A 283 7.39 2.15 16.11
N GLN A 284 6.63 1.20 15.55
CA GLN A 284 5.24 1.40 15.09
C GLN A 284 4.53 0.08 14.86
N VAL A 285 3.19 0.09 14.99
CA VAL A 285 2.31 -1.04 14.67
C VAL A 285 2.34 -1.31 13.16
N ALA A 286 2.52 -2.56 12.77
CA ALA A 286 2.50 -2.96 11.37
C ALA A 286 1.06 -3.08 10.86
N GLU A 287 0.80 -2.50 9.69
CA GLU A 287 -0.55 -2.43 9.10
C GLU A 287 -1.19 -3.81 8.92
N GLY A 288 -0.40 -4.83 8.55
CA GLY A 288 -0.89 -6.20 8.37
C GLY A 288 -1.49 -6.84 9.62
N VAL A 289 -1.09 -6.41 10.83
CA VAL A 289 -1.66 -6.92 12.09
C VAL A 289 -3.10 -6.41 12.28
N ASN A 290 -3.34 -5.14 11.96
CA ASN A 290 -4.68 -4.56 12.01
C ASN A 290 -5.56 -5.16 10.89
N THR A 291 -5.02 -5.25 9.67
CA THR A 291 -5.71 -5.85 8.53
C THR A 291 -6.10 -7.30 8.80
N LEU A 292 -5.25 -8.07 9.48
CA LEU A 292 -5.55 -9.45 9.87
C LEU A 292 -6.82 -9.57 10.73
N GLN A 293 -6.98 -8.70 11.74
CA GLN A 293 -8.15 -8.75 12.62
C GLN A 293 -9.44 -8.45 11.84
N GLN A 294 -9.41 -7.37 11.05
CA GLN A 294 -10.55 -6.92 10.24
C GLN A 294 -10.95 -7.99 9.22
N VAL A 295 -9.98 -8.48 8.43
CA VAL A 295 -10.21 -9.46 7.36
C VAL A 295 -10.71 -10.77 7.92
N ARG A 296 -10.16 -11.26 9.04
CA ARG A 296 -10.65 -12.47 9.68
C ARG A 296 -12.10 -12.33 10.10
N GLN A 297 -12.46 -11.23 10.77
CA GLN A 297 -13.84 -11.01 11.19
C GLN A 297 -14.78 -11.01 9.99
N LYS A 298 -14.44 -10.26 8.95
CA LYS A 298 -15.25 -10.18 7.72
C LYS A 298 -15.33 -11.52 6.99
N ALA A 299 -14.24 -12.30 6.97
CA ALA A 299 -14.22 -13.62 6.36
C ALA A 299 -15.17 -14.61 7.06
N VAL A 300 -15.26 -14.55 8.39
CA VAL A 300 -16.23 -15.34 9.16
C VAL A 300 -17.66 -14.91 8.83
N GLU A 301 -17.94 -13.60 8.79
CA GLU A 301 -19.26 -13.05 8.45
C GLU A 301 -19.72 -13.46 7.04
N LEU A 302 -18.78 -13.51 6.08
CA LEU A 302 -19.04 -13.86 4.68
C LEU A 302 -18.91 -15.35 4.37
N GLU A 303 -18.60 -16.17 5.37
CA GLU A 303 -18.31 -17.61 5.25
C GLU A 303 -17.21 -17.91 4.21
N VAL A 304 -16.19 -17.04 4.12
CA VAL A 304 -15.04 -17.24 3.22
C VAL A 304 -13.99 -18.09 3.93
N TYR A 305 -13.67 -19.22 3.31
CA TYR A 305 -12.57 -20.07 3.77
C TYR A 305 -11.23 -19.33 3.65
N MET A 306 -10.56 -19.01 4.76
CA MET A 306 -9.25 -18.34 4.77
C MET A 306 -8.29 -18.96 5.81
N PRO A 307 -7.74 -20.16 5.52
CA PRO A 307 -6.96 -20.92 6.51
C PRO A 307 -5.65 -20.25 6.93
N ILE A 308 -4.97 -19.51 6.05
CA ILE A 308 -3.72 -18.82 6.38
C ILE A 308 -4.00 -17.64 7.32
N VAL A 309 -5.02 -16.82 7.02
CA VAL A 309 -5.52 -15.76 7.92
C VAL A 309 -5.91 -16.33 9.29
N GLU A 310 -6.67 -17.42 9.33
CA GLU A 310 -7.09 -18.03 10.59
C GLU A 310 -5.88 -18.52 11.41
N ALA A 311 -4.94 -19.22 10.75
CA ALA A 311 -3.73 -19.70 11.40
C ALA A 311 -2.88 -18.54 11.94
N LEU A 312 -2.65 -17.50 11.14
CA LEU A 312 -1.87 -16.34 11.58
C LEU A 312 -2.53 -15.64 12.77
N HIS A 313 -3.85 -15.49 12.77
CA HIS A 313 -4.56 -14.94 13.92
C HIS A 313 -4.37 -15.81 15.18
N MET A 314 -4.40 -17.13 15.06
CA MET A 314 -4.14 -18.02 16.20
C MET A 314 -2.72 -17.86 16.74
N VAL A 315 -1.73 -17.72 15.86
CA VAL A 315 -0.33 -17.48 16.26
C VAL A 315 -0.20 -16.15 17.01
N ILE A 316 -0.75 -15.07 16.46
CA ILE A 316 -0.55 -13.72 17.01
C ILE A 316 -1.34 -13.48 18.30
N PHE A 317 -2.59 -13.95 18.38
CA PHE A 317 -3.52 -13.56 19.45
C PHE A 317 -3.91 -14.68 20.40
N LYS A 318 -3.62 -15.94 20.07
CA LYS A 318 -3.97 -17.10 20.90
C LYS A 318 -2.76 -17.93 21.33
N GLU A 319 -1.54 -17.44 21.07
CA GLU A 319 -0.26 -18.07 21.46
C GLU A 319 -0.12 -19.53 20.98
N PHE A 320 -0.69 -19.86 19.81
CA PHE A 320 -0.56 -21.21 19.24
C PHE A 320 0.82 -21.46 18.63
N ASP A 321 1.30 -22.69 18.77
CA ASP A 321 2.55 -23.13 18.14
C ASP A 321 2.42 -23.23 16.61
N VAL A 322 3.35 -22.59 15.91
CA VAL A 322 3.37 -22.50 14.44
C VAL A 322 3.52 -23.88 13.80
N ASN A 323 4.32 -24.79 14.37
CA ASN A 323 4.56 -26.12 13.79
C ASN A 323 3.29 -26.98 13.82
N GLN A 324 2.50 -26.87 14.89
CA GLN A 324 1.20 -27.55 14.99
C GLN A 324 0.22 -27.07 13.92
N LEU A 325 0.16 -25.75 13.67
CA LEU A 325 -0.72 -25.18 12.65
C LEU A 325 -0.31 -25.61 11.23
N VAL A 326 0.98 -25.58 10.91
CA VAL A 326 1.49 -26.04 9.60
C VAL A 326 1.11 -27.50 9.35
N ARG A 327 1.29 -28.39 10.34
CA ARG A 327 0.88 -29.79 10.22
C ARG A 327 -0.63 -29.94 10.01
N GLY A 328 -1.42 -29.16 10.75
CA GLY A 328 -2.88 -29.15 10.61
C GLY A 328 -3.34 -28.68 9.23
N MET A 329 -2.66 -27.69 8.62
CA MET A 329 -2.98 -27.20 7.29
C MET A 329 -2.67 -28.22 6.19
N MET A 330 -1.54 -28.93 6.29
CA MET A 330 -1.15 -29.97 5.32
C MET A 330 -2.09 -31.17 5.30
N LEU A 331 -2.81 -31.42 6.40
CA LEU A 331 -3.75 -32.54 6.53
C LEU A 331 -5.19 -32.19 6.10
N ARG A 332 -5.48 -30.93 5.75
CA ARG A 332 -6.81 -30.51 5.31
C ARG A 332 -6.97 -30.67 3.79
N GLU A 333 -8.14 -31.13 3.36
CA GLU A 333 -8.47 -31.35 1.95
C GLU A 333 -8.89 -30.02 1.27
N GLN A 334 -7.95 -29.28 0.70
CA GLN A 334 -8.24 -28.49 -0.50
C GLN A 334 -7.73 -29.28 -1.71
N LYS A 335 -8.66 -29.76 -2.56
CA LYS A 335 -8.36 -30.73 -3.63
C LYS A 335 -8.00 -30.10 -4.98
N THR A 336 -8.22 -28.80 -5.15
CA THR A 336 -8.06 -28.08 -6.43
C THR A 336 -7.00 -26.99 -6.33
N ASP A 337 -6.18 -26.88 -7.39
CA ASP A 337 -5.05 -25.96 -7.45
C ASP A 337 -5.48 -24.51 -7.73
N VAL A 338 -6.31 -24.32 -8.77
CA VAL A 338 -6.79 -23.02 -9.26
C VAL A 338 -8.28 -22.86 -8.96
N GLU A 339 -8.66 -21.72 -8.37
CA GLU A 339 -10.03 -21.46 -7.94
C GLU A 339 -10.96 -21.02 -9.06
N PHE A 340 -10.45 -20.16 -9.94
CA PHE A 340 -11.20 -19.57 -11.04
C PHE A 340 -10.85 -20.32 -12.32
N MET A 341 -11.70 -21.27 -12.70
CA MET A 341 -11.59 -21.95 -13.99
C MET A 341 -12.43 -21.21 -15.02
N VAL A 342 -11.85 -20.93 -16.18
CA VAL A 342 -12.63 -20.52 -17.36
C VAL A 342 -13.55 -21.69 -17.71
N ARG A 343 -14.86 -21.44 -17.72
CA ARG A 343 -15.85 -22.42 -18.20
C ARG A 343 -15.89 -22.45 -19.71
#